data_AF-A0A6J3MI78-F1
#
_entry.id   AF-A0A6J3MI78-F1
#
_cell.length_a   1.000
_cell.length_b   1.000
_cell.length_c   1.000
_cell.angle_alpha   90.00
_cell.angle_beta   90.00
_cell.angle_gamma   90.00
#
_symmetry.space_group_name_H-M   'P 1'
#
loop_
_entity.id
_entity.type
_entity.pdbx_description
1 polymer ?
#
loop_
_entity_poly.entity_id
_entity_poly.type
_entity_poly.pdbx_seq_one_letter_code
_entity_poly.pdbx_strand_id
1 'polypeptide(L)'
;MHECQQCQRSFQRIASLRQHESSTGHISSGSVPVVVVRNMRPVTKTTTAVEPIMDTSVQYHGIPSSQIKPVFKAACYSRFQEPVAADIIRTTRTTLEPDIVAAILEGALRLLPVDLTPEGQRIRREKEQAKAEHARKAENDFVEHVRRLQPAMLDEAQQKQRILAAKESGSPLKLLATPDILFDEPTEINGAACHWIEYKNMFGFKQNPFVQQKIKQQCRRYASLFGAGIIIYRLGFEVRLLDIEGVRVMRERDVSFWVSQQISLQEVRTL
;
A
#
# COMPACT_ATOMS: atom_id res chain seq x y z
N MET A 1 16.42 -23.08 27.19
CA MET A 1 15.76 -21.76 27.00
C MET A 1 16.73 -20.70 27.47
N HIS A 2 16.87 -19.58 26.76
CA HIS A 2 17.77 -18.49 27.12
C HIS A 2 16.95 -17.24 27.45
N GLU A 3 17.24 -16.55 28.53
CA GLU A 3 16.42 -15.44 29.01
C GLU A 3 17.17 -14.11 28.98
N CYS A 4 16.51 -13.06 28.50
CA CYS A 4 17.04 -11.71 28.59
C CYS A 4 16.88 -11.19 30.02
N GLN A 5 18.00 -10.90 30.68
CA GLN A 5 18.02 -10.42 32.07
C GLN A 5 17.34 -9.05 32.25
N GLN A 6 17.21 -8.26 31.18
CA GLN A 6 16.61 -6.93 31.23
C GLN A 6 15.07 -6.95 31.11
N CYS A 7 14.49 -7.94 30.44
CA CYS A 7 13.04 -7.98 30.19
C CYS A 7 12.36 -9.35 30.42
N GLN A 8 13.11 -10.33 30.95
CA GLN A 8 12.65 -11.67 31.31
C GLN A 8 11.97 -12.45 30.16
N ARG A 9 12.33 -12.14 28.90
CA ARG A 9 11.83 -12.87 27.72
C ARG A 9 12.67 -14.11 27.45
N SER A 10 12.01 -15.24 27.21
CA SER A 10 12.66 -16.52 26.92
C SER A 10 12.79 -16.76 25.40
N PHE A 11 13.95 -17.25 24.99
CA PHE A 11 14.33 -17.51 23.61
C PHE A 11 14.75 -18.98 23.43
N GLN A 12 14.37 -19.57 22.30
CA GLN A 12 14.74 -20.95 21.97
C GLN A 12 16.19 -21.09 21.51
N ARG A 13 16.82 -20.01 21.00
CA ARG A 13 18.19 -20.03 20.46
C ARG A 13 19.00 -18.85 21.00
N ILE A 14 20.27 -19.08 21.33
CA ILE A 14 21.18 -18.05 21.86
C ILE A 14 21.44 -16.90 20.86
N ALA A 15 21.41 -17.19 19.55
CA ALA A 15 21.54 -16.17 18.51
C ALA A 15 20.36 -15.17 18.53
N SER A 16 19.15 -15.65 18.83
CA SER A 16 17.96 -14.81 18.95
C SER A 16 18.02 -13.93 20.21
N LEU A 17 18.57 -14.45 21.31
CA LEU A 17 18.85 -13.65 22.50
C LEU A 17 19.86 -12.54 22.19
N ARG A 18 20.99 -12.86 21.53
CA ARG A 18 22.01 -11.86 21.17
C ARG A 18 21.48 -10.79 20.21
N GLN A 19 20.64 -11.17 19.24
CA GLN A 19 19.99 -10.21 18.33
C GLN A 19 18.99 -9.31 19.08
N HIS A 20 18.32 -9.84 20.09
CA HIS A 20 17.45 -9.06 20.96
C HIS A 20 18.24 -8.08 21.84
N GLU A 21 19.32 -8.52 22.49
CA GLU A 21 20.16 -7.69 23.36
C GLU A 21 20.92 -6.59 22.60
N SER A 22 21.27 -6.83 21.34
CA SER A 22 21.93 -5.85 20.45
C SER A 22 20.96 -4.87 19.78
N SER A 23 19.65 -5.06 19.93
CA SER A 23 18.66 -4.11 19.42
C SER A 23 18.45 -2.97 20.42
N THR A 24 18.34 -1.72 19.93
CA THR A 24 18.12 -0.48 20.72
C THR A 24 16.76 -0.42 21.47
N GLY A 25 16.16 -1.57 21.77
CA GLY A 25 14.92 -1.71 22.53
C GLY A 25 15.07 -1.50 24.04
N HIS A 26 16.31 -1.40 24.54
CA HIS A 26 16.63 -1.17 25.95
C HIS A 26 17.23 0.22 26.16
N ILE A 27 16.40 1.26 26.05
CA ILE A 27 16.74 2.57 26.62
C ILE A 27 16.01 2.70 27.94
N SER A 28 16.83 2.95 28.95
CA SER A 28 16.60 3.09 30.37
C SER A 28 15.39 3.93 30.77
N SER A 29 14.69 3.38 31.76
CA SER A 29 14.03 4.11 32.84
C SER A 29 14.94 5.23 33.37
N GLY A 30 14.66 6.46 32.95
CA GLY A 30 15.24 7.69 33.47
C GLY A 30 14.14 8.73 33.55
N SER A 31 13.78 9.11 34.77
CA SER A 31 12.83 10.15 35.17
C SER A 31 12.77 11.37 34.25
N VAL A 32 11.58 11.69 33.73
CA VAL A 32 11.27 12.99 33.10
C VAL A 32 10.30 13.73 34.02
N PRO A 33 10.53 15.02 34.33
CA PRO A 33 9.75 15.76 35.30
C PRO A 33 8.34 16.08 34.78
N VAL A 34 7.38 16.06 35.71
CA VAL A 34 5.99 16.47 35.52
C VAL A 34 5.94 17.93 35.10
N VAL A 35 5.56 18.20 33.85
CA VAL A 35 5.17 19.54 33.40
C VAL A 35 3.66 19.66 33.55
N VAL A 36 3.26 20.45 34.55
CA VAL A 36 1.89 20.91 34.77
C VAL A 36 1.52 21.88 33.64
N VAL A 37 0.53 21.52 32.82
CA VAL A 37 -0.12 22.47 31.91
C VAL A 37 -1.57 22.66 32.36
N ARG A 38 -1.90 23.94 32.58
CA ARG A 38 -3.12 24.47 33.17
C ARG A 38 -4.38 24.18 32.34
N ASN A 39 -5.47 23.96 33.08
CA ASN A 39 -6.86 23.93 32.64
C ASN A 39 -7.21 25.07 31.67
N MET A 40 -7.81 24.72 30.52
CA MET A 40 -8.75 25.59 29.81
C MET A 40 -10.10 24.87 29.69
N ARG A 41 -11.16 25.59 30.08
CA ARG A 41 -12.57 25.15 30.10
C ARG A 41 -13.10 24.93 28.69
N PRO A 42 -14.11 24.05 28.50
CA PRO A 42 -14.69 23.76 27.20
C PRO A 42 -15.65 24.87 26.76
N VAL A 43 -15.46 25.37 25.55
CA VAL A 43 -16.46 26.21 24.86
C VAL A 43 -17.31 25.28 23.99
N THR A 44 -18.58 25.13 24.37
CA THR A 44 -19.61 24.47 23.58
C THR A 44 -19.90 25.28 22.33
N LYS A 45 -19.73 24.66 21.15
CA LYS A 45 -20.36 25.13 19.92
C LYS A 45 -21.01 23.96 19.21
N THR A 46 -22.31 24.12 19.04
CA THR A 46 -23.27 23.31 18.32
C THR A 46 -22.81 23.11 16.88
N THR A 47 -22.57 21.87 16.46
CA THR A 47 -22.17 21.53 15.09
C THR A 47 -23.37 20.96 14.35
N THR A 48 -24.01 21.78 13.52
CA THR A 48 -24.77 21.30 12.36
C THR A 48 -23.81 20.61 11.40
N ALA A 49 -24.13 19.37 11.02
CA ALA A 49 -23.35 18.59 10.07
C ALA A 49 -23.38 19.26 8.69
N VAL A 50 -22.28 19.92 8.35
CA VAL A 50 -21.94 20.28 6.98
C VAL A 50 -20.78 19.37 6.61
N GLU A 51 -20.99 18.49 5.63
CA GLU A 51 -19.91 17.66 5.11
C GLU A 51 -18.79 18.56 4.56
N PRO A 52 -17.51 18.28 4.87
CA PRO A 52 -16.42 19.11 4.40
C PRO A 52 -16.26 18.94 2.90
N ILE A 53 -16.57 20.01 2.16
CA ILE A 53 -16.17 20.20 0.77
C ILE A 53 -14.64 20.09 0.73
N MET A 54 -14.11 18.95 0.26
CA MET A 54 -12.68 18.75 0.15
C MET A 54 -12.13 19.69 -0.93
N ASP A 55 -11.20 20.55 -0.54
CA ASP A 55 -10.40 21.39 -1.44
C ASP A 55 -9.72 20.51 -2.50
N THR A 56 -10.19 20.64 -3.74
CA THR A 56 -9.80 19.82 -4.90
C THR A 56 -8.45 20.25 -5.52
N SER A 57 -7.75 21.21 -4.91
CA SER A 57 -6.52 21.79 -5.45
C SER A 57 -5.22 21.09 -5.01
N VAL A 58 -5.25 20.24 -3.98
CA VAL A 58 -4.02 19.67 -3.41
C VAL A 58 -3.74 18.28 -4.00
N GLN A 59 -2.77 18.23 -4.91
CA GLN A 59 -2.23 16.98 -5.43
C GLN A 59 -1.70 16.09 -4.29
N TYR A 60 -2.17 14.84 -4.20
CA TYR A 60 -1.71 13.91 -3.19
C TYR A 60 -0.26 13.49 -3.44
N HIS A 61 0.64 13.83 -2.52
CA HIS A 61 2.08 13.50 -2.62
C HIS A 61 2.53 12.33 -1.73
N GLY A 62 1.58 11.68 -1.05
CA GLY A 62 1.85 10.62 -0.08
C GLY A 62 1.94 11.10 1.36
N ILE A 63 2.00 10.13 2.27
CA ILE A 63 2.01 10.33 3.72
C ILE A 63 3.46 10.35 4.23
N PRO A 64 3.88 11.34 5.01
CA PRO A 64 5.24 11.39 5.56
C PRO A 64 5.56 10.20 6.47
N SER A 65 6.82 9.74 6.43
CA SER A 65 7.30 8.67 7.31
C SER A 65 7.12 8.97 8.80
N SER A 66 7.10 10.25 9.20
CA SER A 66 6.87 10.68 10.59
C SER A 66 5.49 10.31 11.11
N GLN A 67 4.49 10.16 10.24
CA GLN A 67 3.15 9.72 10.61
C GLN A 67 3.02 8.19 10.57
N ILE A 68 3.73 7.53 9.64
CA ILE A 68 3.66 6.07 9.45
C ILE A 68 4.48 5.31 10.50
N LYS A 69 5.71 5.75 10.78
CA LYS A 69 6.64 5.02 11.65
C LYS A 69 6.10 4.78 13.07
N PRO A 70 5.48 5.76 13.76
CA PRO A 70 4.89 5.52 15.08
C PRO A 70 3.78 4.46 15.05
N VAL A 71 2.93 4.49 14.01
CA VAL A 71 1.84 3.52 13.81
C VAL A 71 2.39 2.12 13.56
N PHE A 72 3.36 1.99 12.65
CA PHE A 72 4.01 0.71 12.38
C PHE A 72 4.76 0.16 13.60
N LYS A 73 5.41 1.03 14.38
CA LYS A 73 6.10 0.65 15.63
C LYS A 73 5.11 0.16 16.68
N ALA A 74 3.99 0.86 16.87
CA ALA A 74 2.93 0.42 17.78
C ALA A 74 2.34 -0.93 17.36
N ALA A 75 2.01 -1.09 16.07
CA ALA A 75 1.52 -2.36 15.51
C ALA A 75 2.55 -3.50 15.71
N CYS A 76 3.83 -3.21 15.50
CA CYS A 76 4.90 -4.17 15.79
C CYS A 76 4.96 -4.57 17.26
N TYR A 77 4.72 -3.67 18.21
CA TYR A 77 4.75 -4.01 19.64
C TYR A 77 3.54 -4.81 20.09
N SER A 78 2.35 -4.53 19.55
CA SER A 78 1.12 -5.18 19.97
C SER A 78 0.79 -6.46 19.18
N ARG A 79 1.47 -6.77 18.07
CA ARG A 79 1.14 -7.89 17.15
C ARG A 79 0.92 -9.29 17.79
N PHE A 80 1.44 -9.53 18.99
CA PHE A 80 1.23 -10.80 19.72
C PHE A 80 -0.05 -10.83 20.57
N GLN A 81 -0.77 -9.72 20.66
CA GLN A 81 -2.00 -9.54 21.43
C GLN A 81 -3.24 -9.45 20.53
N GLU A 82 -3.13 -9.91 19.29
CA GLU A 82 -4.21 -9.85 18.28
C GLU A 82 -4.88 -8.45 18.17
N PRO A 83 -4.08 -7.38 18.00
CA PRO A 83 -4.62 -6.02 18.01
C PRO A 83 -5.50 -5.79 16.77
N VAL A 84 -6.49 -4.91 16.89
CA VAL A 84 -7.22 -4.36 15.75
C VAL A 84 -6.77 -2.94 15.44
N ALA A 85 -7.13 -2.42 14.27
CA ALA A 85 -6.75 -1.06 13.86
C ALA A 85 -7.17 0.01 14.88
N ALA A 86 -8.34 -0.14 15.49
CA ALA A 86 -8.84 0.77 16.54
C ALA A 86 -7.91 0.84 17.76
N ASP A 87 -7.28 -0.27 18.15
CA ASP A 87 -6.31 -0.29 19.26
C ASP A 87 -5.06 0.49 18.92
N ILE A 88 -4.58 0.37 17.68
CA ILE A 88 -3.41 1.10 17.19
C ILE A 88 -3.73 2.59 17.12
N ILE A 89 -4.92 2.97 16.62
CA ILE A 89 -5.38 4.36 16.57
C ILE A 89 -5.43 4.94 17.98
N ARG A 90 -6.09 4.26 18.93
CA ARG A 90 -6.21 4.70 20.33
C ARG A 90 -4.84 4.90 20.98
N THR A 91 -3.92 3.97 20.75
CA THR A 91 -2.57 3.99 21.36
C THR A 91 -1.69 5.08 20.77
N THR A 92 -1.76 5.30 19.46
CA THR A 92 -0.86 6.23 18.75
C THR A 92 -1.43 7.64 18.64
N ARG A 93 -2.75 7.80 18.84
CA ARG A 93 -3.51 9.03 18.57
C ARG A 93 -3.26 9.55 17.15
N THR A 94 -3.05 8.63 16.21
CA THR A 94 -2.77 8.98 14.82
C THR A 94 -3.99 9.59 14.14
N THR A 95 -3.74 10.48 13.17
CA THR A 95 -4.75 11.05 12.29
C THR A 95 -4.88 10.29 10.97
N LEU A 96 -4.15 9.18 10.80
CA LEU A 96 -4.27 8.33 9.62
C LEU A 96 -5.66 7.69 9.55
N GLU A 97 -6.17 7.55 8.34
CA GLU A 97 -7.45 6.87 8.10
C GLU A 97 -7.42 5.42 8.62
N PRO A 98 -8.54 4.90 9.15
CA PRO A 98 -8.58 3.55 9.72
C PRO A 98 -8.08 2.45 8.78
N ASP A 99 -8.40 2.55 7.49
CA ASP A 99 -7.98 1.57 6.48
C ASP A 99 -6.46 1.59 6.24
N ILE A 100 -5.83 2.77 6.31
CA ILE A 100 -4.37 2.90 6.25
C ILE A 100 -3.74 2.26 7.49
N VAL A 101 -4.30 2.50 8.68
CA VAL A 101 -3.81 1.87 9.92
C VAL A 101 -3.96 0.35 9.87
N ALA A 102 -5.10 -0.15 9.38
CA ALA A 102 -5.32 -1.56 9.15
C ALA A 102 -4.27 -2.16 8.20
N ALA A 103 -4.00 -1.52 7.06
CA ALA A 103 -2.98 -1.97 6.12
C ALA A 103 -1.54 -1.96 6.71
N ILE A 104 -1.20 -0.96 7.54
CA ILE A 104 0.08 -0.92 8.26
C ILE A 104 0.16 -2.08 9.28
N LEU A 105 -0.92 -2.33 10.02
CA LEU A 105 -1.02 -3.42 10.98
C LEU A 105 -0.88 -4.79 10.30
N GLU A 106 -1.56 -5.02 9.17
CA GLU A 106 -1.39 -6.23 8.37
C GLU A 106 0.09 -6.44 7.97
N GLY A 107 0.78 -5.36 7.60
CA GLY A 107 2.21 -5.41 7.30
C GLY A 107 3.05 -5.83 8.51
N ALA A 108 2.71 -5.38 9.72
CA ALA A 108 3.38 -5.78 10.96
C ALA A 108 3.07 -7.24 11.34
N LEU A 109 1.84 -7.71 11.13
CA LEU A 109 1.42 -9.09 11.40
C LEU A 109 2.17 -10.11 10.52
N ARG A 110 2.60 -9.72 9.30
CA ARG A 110 3.46 -10.56 8.45
C ARG A 110 4.85 -10.85 9.03
N LEU A 111 5.26 -10.14 10.08
CA LEU A 111 6.52 -10.39 10.79
C LEU A 111 6.39 -11.45 11.88
N LEU A 112 5.19 -11.96 12.13
CA LEU A 112 4.97 -13.10 13.02
C LEU A 112 5.51 -14.39 12.39
N PRO A 113 6.02 -15.34 13.19
CA PRO A 113 6.32 -16.69 12.72
C PRO A 113 5.09 -17.30 12.05
N VAL A 114 5.31 -18.04 10.96
CA VAL A 114 4.22 -18.75 10.28
C VAL A 114 3.78 -19.91 11.16
N ASP A 115 2.48 -19.99 11.43
CA ASP A 115 1.89 -21.19 12.02
C ASP A 115 1.88 -22.31 10.97
N LEU A 116 2.69 -23.34 11.23
CA LEU A 116 2.88 -24.49 10.34
C LEU A 116 1.91 -25.64 10.65
N THR A 117 1.05 -25.51 11.68
CA THR A 117 0.02 -26.52 11.94
C THR A 117 -0.95 -26.61 10.75
N PRO A 118 -1.57 -27.77 10.50
CA PRO A 118 -2.58 -27.90 9.44
C PRO A 118 -3.72 -26.89 9.58
N GLU A 119 -4.12 -26.58 10.82
CA GLU A 119 -5.15 -25.59 11.13
C GLU A 119 -4.69 -24.17 10.80
N GLY A 120 -3.50 -23.77 11.26
CA GLY A 120 -2.93 -22.46 10.94
C GLY A 120 -2.74 -22.25 9.44
N GLN A 121 -2.31 -23.29 8.72
CA GLN A 121 -2.20 -23.26 7.26
C GLN A 121 -3.57 -23.17 6.57
N ARG A 122 -4.63 -23.79 7.11
CA ARG A 122 -6.00 -23.67 6.58
C ARG A 122 -6.52 -22.25 6.77
N ILE A 123 -6.50 -21.73 8.00
CA ILE A 123 -6.94 -20.36 8.33
C ILE A 123 -6.20 -19.33 7.47
N ARG A 124 -4.88 -19.51 7.31
CA ARG A 124 -4.06 -18.63 6.48
C ARG A 124 -4.48 -18.67 5.01
N ARG A 125 -4.69 -19.86 4.44
CA ARG A 125 -5.14 -20.03 3.05
C ARG A 125 -6.50 -19.38 2.83
N GLU A 126 -7.44 -19.57 3.75
CA GLU A 126 -8.78 -18.96 3.68
C GLU A 126 -8.69 -17.42 3.72
N LYS A 127 -7.90 -16.87 4.65
CA LYS A 127 -7.66 -15.41 4.73
C LYS A 127 -6.97 -14.86 3.48
N GLU A 128 -5.96 -15.56 2.97
CA GLU A 128 -5.25 -15.18 1.73
C GLU A 128 -6.18 -15.25 0.52
N GLN A 129 -7.07 -16.24 0.42
CA GLN A 129 -8.05 -16.38 -0.64
C GLN A 129 -9.09 -15.27 -0.62
N ALA A 130 -9.72 -15.01 0.53
CA ALA A 130 -10.69 -13.92 0.67
C ALA A 130 -10.07 -12.56 0.33
N LYS A 131 -8.81 -12.36 0.74
CA LYS A 131 -8.05 -11.15 0.39
C LYS A 131 -7.71 -11.06 -1.09
N ALA A 132 -7.31 -12.16 -1.72
CA ALA A 132 -7.03 -12.21 -3.14
C ALA A 132 -8.29 -11.92 -3.96
N GLU A 133 -9.45 -12.43 -3.55
CA GLU A 133 -10.73 -12.14 -4.19
C GLU A 133 -11.09 -10.65 -4.09
N HIS A 134 -10.99 -10.06 -2.90
CA HIS A 134 -11.25 -8.63 -2.72
C HIS A 134 -10.24 -7.77 -3.50
N ALA A 135 -8.97 -8.17 -3.58
CA ALA A 135 -7.96 -7.48 -4.39
C ALA A 135 -8.26 -7.55 -5.88
N ARG A 136 -8.59 -8.74 -6.39
CA ARG A 136 -8.99 -8.93 -7.79
C ARG A 136 -10.22 -8.12 -8.16
N LYS A 137 -11.22 -8.05 -7.26
CA LYS A 137 -12.40 -7.20 -7.50
C LYS A 137 -12.02 -5.72 -7.62
N ALA A 138 -11.23 -5.20 -6.67
CA ALA A 138 -10.81 -3.80 -6.69
C ALA A 138 -9.97 -3.46 -7.93
N GLU A 139 -9.09 -4.38 -8.34
CA GLU A 139 -8.30 -4.26 -9.57
C GLU A 139 -9.20 -4.24 -10.81
N ASN A 140 -10.12 -5.18 -10.94
CA ASN A 140 -11.07 -5.22 -12.06
C ASN A 140 -11.92 -3.95 -12.15
N ASP A 141 -12.44 -3.47 -11.01
CA ASP A 141 -13.23 -2.24 -10.95
C ASP A 141 -12.39 -1.03 -11.44
N PHE A 142 -11.11 -0.98 -11.05
CA PHE A 142 -10.18 0.06 -11.49
C PHE A 142 -9.86 -0.04 -12.99
N VAL A 143 -9.55 -1.25 -13.48
CA VAL A 143 -9.28 -1.51 -14.90
C VAL A 143 -10.47 -1.11 -15.76
N GLU A 144 -11.69 -1.52 -15.40
CA GLU A 144 -12.90 -1.13 -16.14
C GLU A 144 -13.14 0.39 -16.13
N HIS A 145 -12.76 1.08 -15.05
CA HIS A 145 -12.83 2.54 -15.02
C HIS A 145 -11.87 3.18 -16.04
N VAL A 146 -10.61 2.74 -16.08
CA VAL A 146 -9.64 3.26 -17.07
C VAL A 146 -10.04 2.87 -18.49
N ARG A 147 -10.62 1.68 -18.69
CA ARG A 147 -11.09 1.19 -20.00
C ARG A 147 -12.11 2.12 -20.65
N ARG A 148 -12.99 2.73 -19.85
CA ARG A 148 -13.98 3.69 -20.33
C ARG A 148 -13.34 4.92 -20.98
N LEU A 149 -12.16 5.33 -20.51
CA LEU A 149 -11.40 6.44 -21.09
C LEU A 149 -10.51 5.98 -22.26
N GLN A 150 -9.94 4.77 -22.17
CA GLN A 150 -9.01 4.22 -23.16
C GLN A 150 -9.44 2.80 -23.59
N PRO A 151 -10.44 2.66 -24.49
CA PRO A 151 -10.97 1.35 -24.88
C PRO A 151 -9.94 0.44 -25.56
N ALA A 152 -8.93 1.02 -26.22
CA ALA A 152 -7.87 0.30 -26.93
C ALA A 152 -6.81 -0.32 -26.01
N MET A 153 -6.85 -0.05 -24.70
CA MET A 153 -5.90 -0.63 -23.75
C MET A 153 -6.09 -2.14 -23.59
N LEU A 154 -5.04 -2.81 -23.13
CA LEU A 154 -5.05 -4.24 -22.83
C LEU A 154 -5.01 -4.47 -21.33
N ASP A 155 -5.87 -5.36 -20.85
CA ASP A 155 -5.76 -5.91 -19.51
C ASP A 155 -4.79 -7.10 -19.46
N GLU A 156 -4.51 -7.60 -18.27
CA GLU A 156 -3.59 -8.72 -18.04
C GLU A 156 -4.02 -9.99 -18.83
N ALA A 157 -5.32 -10.25 -18.95
CA ALA A 157 -5.85 -11.44 -19.63
C ALA A 157 -5.63 -11.36 -21.15
N GLN A 158 -5.91 -10.21 -21.75
CA GLN A 158 -5.66 -9.94 -23.16
C GLN A 158 -4.16 -10.01 -23.48
N GLN A 159 -3.31 -9.49 -22.60
CA GLN A 159 -1.85 -9.60 -22.74
C GLN A 159 -1.38 -11.06 -22.69
N LYS A 160 -1.89 -11.87 -21.75
CA LYS A 160 -1.59 -13.32 -21.66
C LYS A 160 -1.98 -14.05 -22.94
N GLN A 161 -3.15 -13.75 -23.51
CA GLN A 161 -3.59 -14.33 -24.78
C GLN A 161 -2.64 -13.95 -25.93
N ARG A 162 -2.22 -12.68 -26.04
CA ARG A 162 -1.23 -12.25 -27.04
C ARG A 162 0.12 -12.98 -26.89
N ILE A 163 0.57 -13.20 -25.64
CA ILE A 163 1.81 -13.95 -25.35
C ILE A 163 1.70 -15.41 -25.78
N LEU A 164 0.57 -16.06 -25.52
CA LEU A 164 0.33 -17.45 -25.92
C LEU A 164 0.31 -17.59 -27.45
N ALA A 165 -0.42 -16.73 -28.15
CA ALA A 165 -0.47 -16.73 -29.62
C ALA A 165 0.92 -16.45 -30.25
N ALA A 166 1.72 -15.56 -29.67
CA ALA A 166 3.09 -15.31 -30.12
C ALA A 166 3.99 -16.55 -29.96
N LYS A 167 3.84 -17.29 -28.85
CA LYS A 167 4.57 -18.55 -28.62
C LYS A 167 4.18 -19.63 -29.62
N GLU A 168 2.89 -19.79 -29.91
CA GLU A 168 2.38 -20.78 -30.86
C GLU A 168 2.80 -20.48 -32.30
N SER A 169 2.87 -19.21 -32.68
CA SER A 169 3.30 -18.78 -34.02
C SER A 169 4.80 -18.70 -34.22
N GLY A 170 5.62 -18.95 -33.19
CA GLY A 170 7.08 -18.80 -33.25
C GLY A 170 7.54 -17.34 -33.42
N SER A 171 6.65 -16.38 -33.20
CA SER A 171 6.98 -14.95 -33.33
C SER A 171 7.84 -14.49 -32.15
N PRO A 172 8.78 -13.54 -32.36
CA PRO A 172 9.56 -12.99 -31.27
C PRO A 172 8.65 -12.32 -30.22
N LEU A 173 8.78 -12.77 -28.97
CA LEU A 173 8.02 -12.26 -27.83
C LEU A 173 8.44 -10.81 -27.51
N LYS A 174 7.65 -9.82 -27.95
CA LYS A 174 7.77 -8.44 -27.44
C LYS A 174 7.21 -8.30 -26.02
N LEU A 175 6.24 -9.13 -25.65
CA LEU A 175 5.58 -9.12 -24.33
C LEU A 175 6.15 -10.23 -23.45
N LEU A 176 7.07 -9.87 -22.54
CA LEU A 176 7.60 -10.80 -21.53
C LEU A 176 7.00 -10.57 -20.14
N ALA A 177 6.16 -9.56 -20.00
CA ALA A 177 5.59 -9.07 -18.77
C ALA A 177 4.14 -8.66 -19.01
N THR A 178 3.32 -8.75 -17.97
CA THR A 178 1.89 -8.45 -18.02
C THR A 178 1.55 -7.49 -16.88
N PRO A 179 1.84 -6.17 -17.01
CA PRO A 179 1.24 -5.17 -16.13
C PRO A 179 -0.29 -5.29 -16.18
N ASP A 180 -0.98 -4.80 -15.15
CA ASP A 180 -2.45 -4.90 -15.07
C ASP A 180 -3.14 -4.17 -16.22
N ILE A 181 -2.57 -3.04 -16.67
CA ILE A 181 -2.97 -2.33 -17.89
C ILE A 181 -1.74 -2.05 -18.75
N LEU A 182 -1.87 -2.27 -20.04
CA LEU A 182 -0.90 -1.88 -21.06
C LEU A 182 -1.60 -1.05 -22.15
N PHE A 183 -0.98 0.07 -22.53
CA PHE A 183 -1.44 0.89 -23.65
C PHE A 183 -0.63 0.56 -24.90
N ASP A 184 -1.30 0.32 -26.03
CA ASP A 184 -0.63 0.10 -27.31
C ASP A 184 0.11 1.37 -27.78
N GLU A 185 -0.40 2.57 -27.44
CA GLU A 185 0.24 3.87 -27.67
C GLU A 185 0.41 4.66 -26.35
N PRO A 186 1.46 5.50 -26.22
CA PRO A 186 1.66 6.32 -25.02
C PRO A 186 0.44 7.20 -24.73
N THR A 187 -0.09 7.09 -23.52
CA THR A 187 -1.25 7.87 -23.07
C THR A 187 -0.85 8.79 -21.92
N GLU A 188 -1.46 9.96 -21.80
CA GLU A 188 -1.31 10.79 -20.59
C GLU A 188 -2.33 10.36 -19.53
N ILE A 189 -1.86 10.06 -18.32
CA ILE A 189 -2.70 9.80 -17.15
C ILE A 189 -2.30 10.79 -16.06
N ASN A 190 -3.22 11.70 -15.71
CA ASN A 190 -3.03 12.70 -14.65
C ASN A 190 -1.70 13.48 -14.78
N GLY A 191 -1.41 13.99 -15.98
CA GLY A 191 -0.20 14.77 -16.27
C GLY A 191 1.09 13.96 -16.43
N ALA A 192 1.00 12.63 -16.57
CA ALA A 192 2.15 11.76 -16.77
C ALA A 192 2.00 10.89 -18.02
N ALA A 193 3.02 10.86 -18.88
CA ALA A 193 3.11 9.88 -19.96
C ALA A 193 3.15 8.46 -19.38
N CYS A 194 2.35 7.57 -19.95
CA CYS A 194 2.05 6.27 -19.38
C CYS A 194 1.85 5.23 -20.50
N HIS A 195 2.67 4.18 -20.47
CA HIS A 195 2.55 3.00 -21.33
C HIS A 195 1.98 1.80 -20.58
N TRP A 196 2.11 1.78 -19.25
CA TRP A 196 1.62 0.68 -18.41
C TRP A 196 1.18 1.17 -17.04
N ILE A 197 0.23 0.46 -16.44
CA ILE A 197 -0.21 0.66 -15.06
C ILE A 197 -0.13 -0.67 -14.31
N GLU A 198 0.42 -0.62 -13.09
CA GLU A 198 0.33 -1.70 -12.12
C GLU A 198 -0.48 -1.20 -10.91
N TYR A 199 -1.48 -1.96 -10.52
CA TYR A 199 -2.42 -1.65 -9.45
C TYR A 199 -2.11 -2.48 -8.19
N LYS A 200 -2.24 -1.85 -7.03
CA LYS A 200 -2.04 -2.48 -5.72
C LYS A 200 -3.18 -2.13 -4.78
N ASN A 201 -3.99 -3.13 -4.43
CA ASN A 201 -5.05 -3.03 -3.42
C ASN A 201 -4.49 -2.99 -1.98
N MET A 202 -3.66 -2.00 -1.66
CA MET A 202 -3.04 -1.81 -0.34
C MET A 202 -2.52 -0.38 -0.16
N PHE A 203 -2.06 -0.06 1.05
CA PHE A 203 -1.24 1.12 1.32
C PHE A 203 0.24 0.82 1.07
N GLY A 204 0.94 1.67 0.31
CA GLY A 204 2.36 1.50 0.01
C GLY A 204 3.27 2.17 1.05
N PHE A 205 4.11 1.43 1.78
CA PHE A 205 5.05 2.01 2.74
C PHE A 205 6.39 1.26 2.79
N LYS A 206 7.46 1.95 3.20
CA LYS A 206 8.86 1.52 3.09
C LYS A 206 9.22 0.43 4.09
N GLN A 207 8.59 0.42 5.27
CA GLN A 207 8.94 -0.50 6.35
C GLN A 207 8.42 -1.94 6.13
N ASN A 208 7.86 -2.24 4.96
CA ASN A 208 7.50 -3.59 4.52
C ASN A 208 8.54 -4.12 3.50
N PRO A 209 9.71 -4.62 3.94
CA PRO A 209 10.87 -4.83 3.08
C PRO A 209 10.62 -5.90 1.99
N PHE A 210 9.92 -6.99 2.32
CA PHE A 210 9.71 -8.11 1.41
C PHE A 210 8.82 -7.74 0.21
N VAL A 211 7.81 -6.91 0.44
CA VAL A 211 6.90 -6.46 -0.62
C VAL A 211 7.56 -5.40 -1.48
N GLN A 212 8.26 -4.45 -0.86
CA GLN A 212 8.87 -3.32 -1.56
C GLN A 212 9.97 -3.73 -2.53
N GLN A 213 10.78 -4.74 -2.20
CA GLN A 213 11.81 -5.24 -3.11
C GLN A 213 11.21 -5.88 -4.38
N LYS A 214 10.17 -6.70 -4.23
CA LYS A 214 9.48 -7.33 -5.36
C LYS A 214 8.82 -6.29 -6.27
N ILE A 215 8.12 -5.32 -5.69
CA ILE A 215 7.49 -4.23 -6.44
C ILE A 215 8.54 -3.43 -7.21
N LYS A 216 9.66 -3.06 -6.57
CA LYS A 216 10.77 -2.37 -7.25
C LYS A 216 11.29 -3.14 -8.46
N GLN A 217 11.48 -4.44 -8.32
CA GLN A 217 11.97 -5.28 -9.44
C GLN A 217 10.93 -5.35 -10.57
N GLN A 218 9.65 -5.50 -10.23
CA GLN A 218 8.54 -5.50 -11.19
C GLN A 218 8.48 -4.18 -11.97
N CYS A 219 8.46 -3.04 -11.28
CA CYS A 219 8.41 -1.73 -11.92
C CYS A 219 9.63 -1.44 -12.81
N ARG A 220 10.85 -1.82 -12.38
CA ARG A 220 12.05 -1.67 -13.22
C ARG A 220 11.95 -2.51 -14.50
N ARG A 221 11.45 -3.74 -14.39
CA ARG A 221 11.26 -4.61 -15.54
C ARG A 221 10.27 -4.00 -16.53
N TYR A 222 9.14 -3.48 -16.05
CA TYR A 222 8.15 -2.86 -16.92
C TYR A 222 8.67 -1.56 -17.54
N ALA A 223 9.33 -0.71 -16.75
CA ALA A 223 9.95 0.51 -17.24
C ALA A 223 10.95 0.23 -18.38
N SER A 224 11.76 -0.82 -18.23
CA SER A 224 12.71 -1.26 -19.25
C SER A 224 12.07 -1.84 -20.51
N LEU A 225 10.88 -2.44 -20.41
CA LEU A 225 10.22 -3.12 -21.54
C LEU A 225 9.27 -2.20 -22.29
N PHE A 226 8.56 -1.33 -21.57
CA PHE A 226 7.43 -0.58 -22.09
C PHE A 226 7.64 0.93 -22.00
N GLY A 227 8.66 1.41 -21.31
CA GLY A 227 8.88 2.84 -21.08
C GLY A 227 8.16 3.36 -19.83
N ALA A 228 7.75 4.63 -19.86
CA ALA A 228 7.16 5.29 -18.70
C ALA A 228 5.87 4.60 -18.23
N GLY A 229 5.62 4.59 -16.92
CA GLY A 229 4.43 3.96 -16.37
C GLY A 229 4.10 4.40 -14.95
N ILE A 230 3.00 3.86 -14.44
CA ILE A 230 2.43 4.28 -13.16
C ILE A 230 2.16 3.06 -12.29
N ILE A 231 2.55 3.14 -11.02
CA ILE A 231 2.05 2.22 -10.00
C ILE A 231 1.00 2.94 -9.15
N ILE A 232 -0.14 2.28 -8.96
CA ILE A 232 -1.30 2.83 -8.26
C ILE A 232 -1.53 2.07 -6.97
N TYR A 233 -1.62 2.80 -5.87
CA TYR A 233 -2.00 2.24 -4.57
C TYR A 233 -3.40 2.71 -4.20
N ARG A 234 -4.30 1.77 -3.90
CA ARG A 234 -5.70 2.08 -3.51
C ARG A 234 -5.78 3.09 -2.37
N LEU A 235 -5.07 2.80 -1.28
CA LEU A 235 -5.11 3.61 -0.05
C LEU A 235 -4.07 4.74 -0.06
N GLY A 236 -3.30 4.88 -1.13
CA GLY A 236 -2.17 5.81 -1.22
C GLY A 236 -0.85 5.21 -0.73
N PHE A 237 0.13 6.06 -0.48
CA PHE A 237 1.52 5.65 -0.30
C PHE A 237 2.33 6.58 0.61
N GLU A 238 3.46 6.09 1.11
CA GLU A 238 4.48 6.86 1.83
C GLU A 238 5.24 7.77 0.87
N VAL A 239 5.53 8.99 1.29
CA VAL A 239 6.33 9.94 0.49
C VAL A 239 7.65 9.30 0.03
N ARG A 240 7.98 9.47 -1.26
CA ARG A 240 9.16 8.89 -1.91
C ARG A 240 9.24 7.36 -1.76
N LEU A 241 8.11 6.66 -1.85
CA LEU A 241 8.05 5.19 -1.72
C LEU A 241 8.94 4.49 -2.76
N LEU A 242 8.80 4.94 -4.01
CA LEU A 242 9.48 4.40 -5.18
C LEU A 242 10.24 5.53 -5.85
N ASP A 243 11.48 5.24 -6.25
CA ASP A 243 12.36 6.15 -6.96
C ASP A 243 12.97 5.36 -8.12
N ILE A 244 12.22 5.33 -9.24
CA ILE A 244 12.58 4.66 -10.48
C ILE A 244 12.28 5.65 -11.59
N GLU A 245 13.27 5.92 -12.42
CA GLU A 245 13.13 6.82 -13.57
C GLU A 245 11.98 6.35 -14.48
N GLY A 246 11.15 7.30 -14.91
CA GLY A 246 9.98 7.02 -15.74
C GLY A 246 8.80 6.34 -15.02
N VAL A 247 8.90 6.04 -13.73
CA VAL A 247 7.80 5.43 -12.96
C VAL A 247 7.22 6.41 -11.95
N ARG A 248 5.92 6.71 -12.07
CA ARG A 248 5.20 7.51 -11.07
C ARG A 248 4.43 6.62 -10.08
N VAL A 249 4.27 7.10 -8.86
CA VAL A 249 3.41 6.49 -7.85
C VAL A 249 2.19 7.39 -7.66
N MET A 250 0.99 6.82 -7.76
CA MET A 250 -0.26 7.56 -7.59
C MET A 250 -1.21 6.84 -6.64
N ARG A 251 -2.17 7.58 -6.09
CA ARG A 251 -3.27 7.02 -5.31
C ARG A 251 -4.48 6.85 -6.22
N GLU A 252 -5.17 5.72 -6.09
CA GLU A 252 -6.31 5.37 -6.94
C GLU A 252 -7.37 6.46 -6.99
N ARG A 253 -7.75 7.03 -5.82
CA ARG A 253 -8.78 8.08 -5.75
C ARG A 253 -8.49 9.26 -6.68
N ASP A 254 -7.24 9.69 -6.76
CA ASP A 254 -6.87 10.86 -7.56
C ASP A 254 -6.86 10.53 -9.06
N VAL A 255 -6.41 9.33 -9.43
CA VAL A 255 -6.47 8.85 -10.81
C VAL A 255 -7.92 8.64 -11.25
N SER A 256 -8.74 7.97 -10.44
CA SER A 256 -10.16 7.74 -10.72
C SER A 256 -10.93 9.05 -10.89
N PHE A 257 -10.66 10.04 -10.04
CA PHE A 257 -11.26 11.37 -10.16
C PHE A 257 -10.84 12.05 -11.47
N TRP A 258 -9.55 12.00 -11.82
CA TRP A 258 -9.07 12.53 -13.09
C TRP A 258 -9.69 11.80 -14.30
N VAL A 259 -9.77 10.47 -14.28
CA VAL A 259 -10.41 9.66 -15.34
C VAL A 259 -11.86 10.06 -15.53
N SER A 260 -12.63 10.20 -14.45
CA SER A 260 -14.02 10.64 -14.51
C SER A 260 -14.18 12.02 -15.16
N GLN A 261 -13.30 12.97 -14.84
CA GLN A 261 -13.30 14.28 -15.51
C GLN A 261 -13.00 14.18 -17.00
N GLN A 262 -12.03 13.35 -17.41
CA GLN A 262 -11.70 13.19 -18.82
C GLN A 262 -12.86 12.56 -19.62
N ILE A 263 -13.54 11.57 -19.05
CA ILE A 263 -14.72 10.96 -19.67
C ILE A 263 -15.80 12.02 -19.90
N SER A 264 -16.14 12.81 -18.89
CA SER A 264 -17.13 13.88 -19.03
C SER A 264 -16.72 14.93 -20.08
N LEU A 265 -15.44 15.26 -20.19
CA LEU A 265 -14.93 16.18 -21.21
C LEU A 265 -15.02 15.60 -22.63
N GLN A 266 -14.84 14.29 -22.80
CA GLN A 266 -15.00 13.63 -24.09
C GLN A 266 -16.46 13.61 -24.53
N GLU A 267 -17.39 13.32 -23.61
CA GLU A 267 -18.83 13.28 -23.88
C GLU A 267 -19.36 14.65 -24.34
N VAL A 268 -18.92 15.74 -23.71
CA VAL A 268 -19.29 17.11 -24.12
C VAL A 268 -18.77 17.47 -25.52
N ARG A 269 -17.62 16.93 -25.93
CA ARG A 269 -17.02 17.21 -27.25
C ARG A 269 -17.66 16.43 -28.39
N THR A 270 -18.39 15.37 -28.08
CA THR A 270 -19.10 14.53 -29.06
C THR A 270 -20.55 14.95 -29.32
N LEU A 271 -21.05 15.96 -28.58
CA LEU A 271 -22.36 16.60 -28.78
C LEU A 271 -22.21 17.87 -29.61
#